data_AF-A0A834TCI9-F1
#
_entry.id   AF-A0A834TCI9-F1
#
_cell.length_a   1.000
_cell.length_b   1.000
_cell.length_c   1.000
_cell.angle_alpha   90.00
_cell.angle_beta   90.00
_cell.angle_gamma   90.00
#
_symmetry.space_group_name_H-M   'P 1'
#
loop_
_entity.id
_entity.type
_entity.pdbx_description
1 polymer ?
#
loop_
_entity_poly.entity_id
_entity_poly.type
_entity_poly.pdbx_seq_one_letter_code
_entity_poly.pdbx_strand_id
1 'polypeptide(L)'
;MIFPEEVVPVSPMGRYFNSSVLSIYIIGVLEFEVPFDTCLAIPLLNQLFLPINPRFSSIMVEDKSGEKQWKKVGVNLKDHIKIPLFPKIKSQLESYDNYFADYISRIALEQLPQSRPLWEIHIINYPTSKGESSIIFKLHHALGDGYSLMGALFSCLQRADDPSLPLTFPSLKNSSKSSNKSLFHRFSWITSTAYHTLVDLGWSILKSSVIQDDETPIRSGVEGTINDVITGIIFYGTRLYMQGANYESRAATSTALVLLNTRNTESYQSVDDMLNAKAKGPWGNRISFLHVPIPKLIGARVLDPLEFVWETHNMIKRKKQSLAVPLTGMLLDMESRLKGYEAVAKQLHGTVWKSSTVITNLIGPSEQMSLANHPVKGFYFTLAGEPGDFNDELHRRVKSYSED
;
A
#
# COMPACT_ATOMS: atom_id res chain seq x y z
N MET A 1 -27.61 -30.61 -17.68
CA MET A 1 -27.67 -29.13 -17.82
C MET A 1 -26.31 -28.59 -17.45
N ILE A 2 -25.57 -28.07 -18.42
CA ILE A 2 -24.33 -27.32 -18.15
C ILE A 2 -24.81 -25.89 -17.86
N PHE A 3 -24.70 -25.45 -16.62
CA PHE A 3 -24.94 -24.04 -16.30
C PHE A 3 -23.89 -23.22 -17.08
N PRO A 4 -24.28 -22.15 -17.80
CA PRO A 4 -23.31 -21.28 -18.43
C PRO A 4 -22.35 -20.76 -17.37
N GLU A 5 -21.05 -20.85 -17.65
CA GLU A 5 -19.99 -20.32 -16.80
C GLU A 5 -20.31 -18.84 -16.51
N GLU A 6 -20.44 -18.49 -15.23
CA GLU A 6 -20.86 -17.14 -14.84
C GLU A 6 -19.82 -16.12 -15.32
N VAL A 7 -20.22 -15.27 -16.25
CA VAL A 7 -19.35 -14.26 -16.86
C VAL A 7 -19.17 -13.13 -15.87
N VAL A 8 -17.97 -13.01 -15.29
CA VAL A 8 -17.66 -11.93 -14.34
C VAL A 8 -16.89 -10.81 -15.07
N PRO A 9 -17.49 -9.62 -15.28
CA PRO A 9 -16.81 -8.52 -15.96
C PRO A 9 -15.66 -7.95 -15.11
N VAL A 10 -14.64 -7.43 -15.79
CA VAL A 10 -13.57 -6.67 -15.13
C VAL A 10 -14.09 -5.28 -14.79
N SER A 11 -13.73 -4.75 -13.62
CA SER A 11 -14.11 -3.39 -13.23
C SER A 11 -13.52 -2.36 -14.21
N PRO A 12 -14.16 -1.19 -14.41
CA PRO A 12 -13.59 -0.15 -15.27
C PRO A 12 -12.15 0.23 -14.90
N MET A 13 -11.89 0.44 -13.60
CA MET A 13 -10.54 0.71 -13.10
C MET A 13 -9.56 -0.44 -13.35
N GLY A 14 -10.01 -1.69 -13.20
CA GLY A 14 -9.18 -2.85 -13.51
C GLY A 14 -8.82 -2.95 -14.99
N ARG A 15 -9.67 -2.45 -15.89
CA ARG A 15 -9.34 -2.32 -17.32
C ARG A 15 -8.34 -1.19 -17.57
N TYR A 16 -8.54 -0.03 -16.94
CA TYR A 16 -7.61 1.11 -17.10
C TYR A 16 -6.19 0.74 -16.64
N PHE A 17 -6.07 0.07 -15.49
CA PHE A 17 -4.80 -0.38 -14.95
C PHE A 17 -4.24 -1.64 -15.60
N ASN A 18 -4.97 -2.28 -16.52
CA ASN A 18 -4.46 -3.39 -17.34
C ASN A 18 -4.52 -3.00 -18.83
N SER A 19 -3.83 -1.91 -19.16
CA SER A 19 -3.68 -1.39 -20.53
C SER A 19 -2.22 -1.35 -20.94
N SER A 20 -1.96 -1.08 -22.22
CA SER A 20 -0.58 -0.98 -22.73
C SER A 20 0.20 0.22 -22.16
N VAL A 21 -0.51 1.25 -21.68
CA VAL A 21 0.05 2.53 -21.22
C VAL A 21 0.05 2.69 -19.70
N LEU A 22 -0.73 1.88 -19.00
CA LEU A 22 -0.90 1.97 -17.55
C LEU A 22 -1.06 0.56 -16.99
N SER A 23 0.01 0.08 -16.36
CA SER A 23 0.04 -1.14 -15.56
C SER A 23 0.58 -0.83 -14.18
N ILE A 24 -0.26 -1.05 -13.16
CA ILE A 24 0.06 -0.75 -11.76
C ILE A 24 0.02 -2.05 -10.95
N TYR A 25 1.03 -2.20 -10.10
CA TYR A 25 1.20 -3.29 -9.15
C TYR A 25 1.14 -2.75 -7.73
N ILE A 26 0.62 -3.58 -6.83
CA ILE A 26 0.77 -3.42 -5.39
C ILE A 26 1.83 -4.42 -4.95
N ILE A 27 2.92 -3.91 -4.39
CA ILE A 27 4.00 -4.71 -3.82
C ILE A 27 3.79 -4.70 -2.31
N GLY A 28 3.37 -5.82 -1.73
CA GLY A 28 3.29 -6.02 -0.28
C GLY A 28 4.49 -6.85 0.20
N VAL A 29 5.13 -6.47 1.29
CA VAL A 29 6.29 -7.16 1.83
C VAL A 29 6.03 -7.54 3.28
N LEU A 30 6.14 -8.83 3.58
CA LEU A 30 6.23 -9.36 4.94
C LEU A 30 7.69 -9.67 5.25
N GLU A 31 8.21 -9.12 6.34
CA GLU A 31 9.53 -9.43 6.89
C GLU A 31 9.36 -10.30 8.13
N PHE A 32 10.15 -11.36 8.25
CA PHE A 32 10.00 -12.37 9.30
C PHE A 32 11.18 -12.36 10.27
N GLU A 33 10.91 -12.74 11.52
CA GLU A 33 11.94 -12.90 12.56
C GLU A 33 12.83 -14.13 12.35
N VAL A 34 12.39 -15.07 11.52
CA VAL A 34 13.07 -16.33 11.24
C VAL A 34 13.06 -16.63 9.73
N PRO A 35 13.97 -17.49 9.22
CA PRO A 35 13.88 -17.97 7.85
C PRO A 35 12.54 -18.66 7.56
N PHE A 36 11.94 -18.36 6.42
CA PHE A 36 10.64 -18.93 6.05
C PHE A 36 10.79 -20.34 5.47
N ASP A 37 10.00 -21.30 5.96
CA ASP A 37 9.96 -22.65 5.37
C ASP A 37 9.28 -22.64 3.99
N THR A 38 10.08 -22.67 2.93
CA THR A 38 9.61 -22.69 1.54
C THR A 38 8.72 -23.90 1.22
N CYS A 39 8.79 -24.99 1.98
CA CYS A 39 7.91 -26.14 1.79
C CYS A 39 6.43 -25.80 2.08
N LEU A 40 6.18 -24.79 2.91
CA LEU A 40 4.84 -24.32 3.27
C LEU A 40 4.22 -23.43 2.20
N ALA A 41 5.00 -22.89 1.27
CA ALA A 41 4.51 -21.91 0.29
C ALA A 41 3.32 -22.43 -0.54
N ILE A 42 3.44 -23.64 -1.12
CA ILE A 42 2.38 -24.25 -1.93
C ILE A 42 1.15 -24.63 -1.10
N PRO A 43 1.28 -25.32 0.06
CA PRO A 43 0.15 -25.59 0.94
C PRO A 43 -0.60 -24.32 1.36
N LEU A 44 0.11 -23.27 1.82
CA LEU A 44 -0.51 -22.02 2.27
C LEU A 44 -1.23 -21.30 1.13
N LEU A 45 -0.67 -21.29 -0.07
CA LEU A 45 -1.33 -20.70 -1.24
C LEU A 45 -2.64 -21.41 -1.58
N ASN A 46 -2.65 -22.74 -1.56
CA ASN A 46 -3.86 -23.52 -1.85
C ASN A 46 -4.93 -23.39 -0.76
N GLN A 47 -4.52 -23.34 0.51
CA GLN A 47 -5.44 -23.35 1.64
C GLN A 47 -5.94 -21.95 2.02
N LEU A 48 -5.07 -20.94 1.94
CA LEU A 48 -5.35 -19.61 2.45
C LEU A 48 -5.54 -18.58 1.35
N PHE A 49 -4.69 -18.53 0.32
CA PHE A 49 -4.68 -17.41 -0.63
C PHE A 49 -5.63 -17.58 -1.82
N LEU A 50 -5.55 -18.70 -2.55
CA LEU A 50 -6.40 -18.95 -3.72
C LEU A 50 -7.91 -18.96 -3.39
N PRO A 51 -8.36 -19.51 -2.23
CA PRO A 51 -9.78 -19.53 -1.89
C PRO A 51 -10.38 -18.16 -1.59
N ILE A 52 -9.56 -17.15 -1.27
CA ILE A 52 -10.02 -15.80 -0.89
C ILE A 52 -10.89 -15.21 -1.99
N ASN A 53 -10.47 -15.34 -3.25
CA ASN A 53 -11.22 -14.76 -4.35
C ASN A 53 -10.97 -15.55 -5.65
N PRO A 54 -12.02 -15.86 -6.43
CA PRO A 54 -11.88 -16.51 -7.73
C PRO A 54 -10.91 -15.80 -8.70
N ARG A 55 -10.71 -14.48 -8.55
CA ARG A 55 -9.76 -13.69 -9.36
C ARG A 55 -8.31 -14.15 -9.20
N PHE A 56 -7.93 -14.71 -8.06
CA PHE A 56 -6.58 -15.28 -7.88
C PHE A 56 -6.39 -16.57 -8.69
N SER A 57 -7.47 -17.17 -9.19
CA SER A 57 -7.47 -18.32 -10.10
C SER A 57 -8.09 -17.97 -11.46
N SER A 58 -8.01 -16.71 -11.89
CA SER A 58 -8.60 -16.26 -13.15
C SER A 58 -7.62 -15.42 -13.98
N ILE A 59 -7.79 -15.47 -15.29
CA ILE A 59 -7.13 -14.59 -16.26
C ILE A 59 -8.12 -13.63 -16.86
N MET A 60 -7.61 -12.55 -17.45
CA MET A 60 -8.41 -11.59 -18.18
C MET A 60 -8.52 -12.03 -19.64
N VAL A 61 -9.75 -12.19 -20.14
CA VAL A 61 -10.04 -12.50 -21.55
C VAL A 61 -10.91 -11.41 -22.15
N GLU A 62 -10.76 -11.18 -23.44
CA GLU A 62 -11.56 -10.21 -24.19
C GLU A 62 -12.60 -10.94 -25.04
N ASP A 63 -13.84 -10.47 -24.99
CA ASP A 63 -14.90 -10.99 -25.86
C ASP A 63 -14.89 -10.32 -27.24
N LYS A 64 -15.79 -10.76 -28.13
CA LYS A 64 -15.89 -10.23 -29.50
C LYS A 64 -16.25 -8.74 -29.57
N SER A 65 -16.77 -8.17 -28.48
CA SER A 65 -17.14 -6.76 -28.38
C SER A 65 -16.02 -5.88 -27.80
N GLY A 66 -14.89 -6.47 -27.40
CA GLY A 66 -13.78 -5.76 -26.76
C GLY A 66 -13.93 -5.65 -25.23
N GLU A 67 -14.94 -6.31 -24.65
CA GLU A 67 -15.19 -6.27 -23.22
C GLU A 67 -14.32 -7.30 -22.49
N LYS A 68 -13.63 -6.84 -21.44
CA LYS A 68 -12.73 -7.69 -20.65
C LYS A 68 -13.48 -8.38 -19.51
N GLN A 69 -13.29 -9.69 -19.39
CA GLN A 69 -13.97 -10.56 -18.44
C GLN A 69 -12.95 -11.46 -17.71
N TRP A 70 -13.28 -11.87 -16.49
CA TRP A 70 -12.49 -12.85 -15.74
C TRP A 70 -12.89 -14.26 -16.16
N LYS A 71 -11.92 -15.06 -16.57
CA LYS A 71 -12.08 -16.48 -16.88
C LYS A 71 -11.26 -17.32 -15.90
N LYS A 72 -11.91 -18.24 -15.21
CA LYS A 72 -11.26 -19.16 -14.28
C LYS A 72 -10.32 -20.11 -15.03
N VAL A 73 -9.14 -20.37 -14.46
CA VAL A 73 -8.13 -21.28 -15.01
C VAL A 73 -7.52 -22.14 -13.93
N GLY A 74 -6.89 -23.25 -14.31
CA GLY A 74 -6.01 -23.98 -13.42
C GLY A 74 -4.75 -23.16 -13.11
N VAL A 75 -4.36 -23.10 -11.84
CA VAL A 75 -3.17 -22.35 -11.39
C VAL A 75 -2.01 -23.30 -11.19
N ASN A 76 -0.93 -23.14 -11.96
CA ASN A 76 0.33 -23.82 -11.70
C ASN A 76 1.18 -22.97 -10.74
N LEU A 77 1.11 -23.25 -9.44
CA LEU A 77 1.77 -22.44 -8.40
C LEU A 77 3.29 -22.27 -8.59
N LYS A 78 3.97 -23.23 -9.23
CA LYS A 78 5.42 -23.13 -9.53
C LYS A 78 5.75 -21.95 -10.45
N ASP A 79 4.81 -21.56 -11.29
CA ASP A 79 4.98 -20.44 -12.21
C ASP A 79 4.86 -19.09 -11.51
N HIS A 80 4.20 -19.04 -10.34
CA HIS A 80 3.94 -17.83 -9.56
C HIS A 80 4.89 -17.65 -8.38
N ILE A 81 5.48 -18.73 -7.85
CA ILE A 81 6.45 -18.67 -6.76
C ILE A 81 7.86 -18.45 -7.34
N LYS A 82 8.56 -17.44 -6.84
CA LYS A 82 9.93 -17.10 -7.22
C LYS A 82 10.83 -17.13 -5.99
N ILE A 83 11.95 -17.84 -6.08
CA ILE A 83 12.94 -17.91 -5.01
C ILE A 83 14.26 -17.46 -5.63
N PRO A 84 14.64 -16.17 -5.51
CA PRO A 84 15.87 -15.68 -6.11
C PRO A 84 17.10 -16.17 -5.37
N LEU A 85 18.23 -16.23 -6.08
CA LEU A 85 19.53 -16.52 -5.52
C LEU A 85 20.36 -15.24 -5.48
N PHE A 86 20.75 -14.81 -4.28
CA PHE A 86 21.66 -13.68 -4.11
C PHE A 86 23.12 -14.16 -4.01
N PRO A 87 24.09 -13.35 -4.48
CA PRO A 87 25.51 -13.65 -4.32
C PRO A 87 25.87 -13.84 -2.85
N LYS A 88 26.72 -14.82 -2.54
CA LYS A 88 27.19 -15.02 -1.17
C LYS A 88 28.06 -13.84 -0.75
N ILE A 89 27.60 -13.14 0.28
CA ILE A 89 28.38 -12.13 0.97
C ILE A 89 29.54 -12.82 1.71
N LYS A 90 30.76 -12.27 1.59
CA LYS A 90 31.98 -12.85 2.18
C LYS A 90 32.35 -12.25 3.54
N SER A 91 31.79 -11.09 3.88
CA SER A 91 32.06 -10.35 5.11
C SER A 91 30.85 -10.41 6.04
N GLN A 92 31.08 -10.62 7.34
CA GLN A 92 30.01 -10.60 8.35
C GLN A 92 29.39 -9.20 8.57
N LEU A 93 30.02 -8.14 8.06
CA LEU A 93 29.56 -6.75 8.18
C LEU A 93 28.65 -6.30 7.03
N GLU A 94 28.56 -7.09 5.95
CA GLU A 94 27.73 -6.77 4.80
C GLU A 94 26.32 -7.37 4.96
N SER A 95 25.30 -6.55 4.75
CA SER A 95 23.88 -6.93 4.81
C SER A 95 23.32 -7.15 3.41
N TYR A 96 22.30 -8.01 3.27
CA TYR A 96 21.57 -8.18 2.00
C TYR A 96 20.61 -7.03 1.67
N ASP A 97 20.56 -5.95 2.46
CA ASP A 97 19.66 -4.80 2.24
C ASP A 97 19.72 -4.25 0.82
N ASN A 98 20.93 -4.07 0.25
CA ASN A 98 21.08 -3.53 -1.11
C ASN A 98 20.60 -4.52 -2.17
N TYR A 99 20.96 -5.80 -2.05
CA TYR A 99 20.47 -6.85 -2.96
C TYR A 99 18.95 -6.97 -2.92
N PHE A 100 18.36 -6.84 -1.73
CA PHE A 100 16.93 -6.84 -1.54
C PHE A 100 16.25 -5.62 -2.17
N ALA A 101 16.79 -4.42 -1.96
CA ALA A 101 16.29 -3.17 -2.54
C ALA A 101 16.36 -3.18 -4.07
N ASP A 102 17.48 -3.63 -4.64
CA ASP A 102 17.66 -3.79 -6.08
C ASP A 102 16.68 -4.84 -6.64
N TYR A 103 16.49 -5.95 -5.93
CA TYR A 103 15.53 -6.98 -6.32
C TYR A 103 14.10 -6.46 -6.38
N ILE A 104 13.63 -5.79 -5.31
CA ILE A 104 12.30 -5.17 -5.27
C ILE A 104 12.14 -4.15 -6.40
N SER A 105 13.15 -3.30 -6.61
CA SER A 105 13.11 -2.26 -7.65
C SER A 105 12.99 -2.87 -9.05
N ARG A 106 13.71 -3.97 -9.32
CA ARG A 106 13.60 -4.68 -10.60
C ARG A 106 12.23 -5.31 -10.78
N ILE A 107 11.75 -6.09 -9.81
CA ILE A 107 10.43 -6.76 -9.96
C ILE A 107 9.27 -5.76 -10.00
N ALA A 108 9.43 -4.57 -9.42
CA ALA A 108 8.45 -3.49 -9.50
C ALA A 108 8.22 -2.98 -10.92
N LEU A 109 9.22 -3.12 -11.81
CA LEU A 109 9.16 -2.69 -13.21
C LEU A 109 8.80 -3.83 -14.18
N GLU A 110 9.05 -5.08 -13.80
CA GLU A 110 8.74 -6.24 -14.66
C GLU A 110 7.23 -6.43 -14.85
N GLN A 111 6.79 -6.69 -16.09
CA GLN A 111 5.38 -6.98 -16.34
C GLN A 111 5.01 -8.43 -15.97
N LEU A 112 3.79 -8.62 -15.44
CA LEU A 112 3.25 -9.96 -15.19
C LEU A 112 2.73 -10.59 -16.50
N PRO A 113 2.98 -11.88 -16.77
CA PRO A 113 2.43 -12.54 -17.94
C PRO A 113 0.91 -12.59 -17.92
N GLN A 114 0.27 -12.11 -18.99
CA GLN A 114 -1.19 -12.03 -19.09
C GLN A 114 -1.87 -13.40 -19.29
N SER A 115 -1.08 -14.45 -19.61
CA SER A 115 -1.58 -15.82 -19.80
C SER A 115 -1.84 -16.58 -18.50
N ARG A 116 -1.57 -15.98 -17.34
CA ARG A 116 -1.77 -16.57 -16.01
C ARG A 116 -2.35 -15.53 -15.04
N PRO A 117 -2.90 -15.95 -13.88
CA PRO A 117 -3.41 -15.00 -12.89
C PRO A 117 -2.37 -13.93 -12.53
N LEU A 118 -2.82 -12.68 -12.40
CA LEU A 118 -1.95 -11.50 -12.36
C LEU A 118 -1.33 -11.25 -10.96
N TRP A 119 -0.63 -12.24 -10.43
CA TRP A 119 0.12 -12.12 -9.18
C TRP A 119 1.35 -13.03 -9.16
N GLU A 120 2.37 -12.64 -8.40
CA GLU A 120 3.57 -13.42 -8.10
C GLU A 120 3.91 -13.31 -6.61
N ILE A 121 4.56 -14.35 -6.08
CA ILE A 121 5.10 -14.36 -4.72
C ILE A 121 6.59 -14.65 -4.79
N HIS A 122 7.38 -13.79 -4.16
CA HIS A 122 8.83 -13.94 -4.10
C HIS A 122 9.24 -14.22 -2.66
N ILE A 123 9.97 -15.32 -2.44
CA ILE A 123 10.44 -15.73 -1.11
C ILE A 123 11.95 -15.51 -1.04
N ILE A 124 12.38 -14.62 -0.16
CA ILE A 124 13.79 -14.23 0.01
C ILE A 124 14.24 -14.70 1.39
N ASN A 125 14.94 -15.83 1.43
CA ASN A 125 15.58 -16.36 2.64
C ASN A 125 17.03 -15.86 2.76
N TYR A 126 17.20 -14.54 2.76
CA TYR A 126 18.46 -13.87 2.99
C TYR A 126 18.26 -12.78 4.05
N PRO A 127 19.06 -12.76 5.12
CA PRO A 127 18.87 -11.85 6.23
C PRO A 127 19.21 -10.40 5.83
N THR A 128 18.32 -9.48 6.16
CA THR A 128 18.49 -8.03 6.00
C THR A 128 18.60 -7.37 7.36
N SER A 129 18.84 -6.06 7.41
CA SER A 129 18.78 -5.30 8.68
C SER A 129 17.42 -5.38 9.37
N LYS A 130 16.37 -5.74 8.62
CA LYS A 130 14.99 -5.74 9.07
C LYS A 130 14.47 -7.11 9.47
N GLY A 131 14.93 -8.21 8.88
CA GLY A 131 14.47 -9.56 9.22
C GLY A 131 15.33 -10.67 8.62
N GLU A 132 15.09 -11.90 9.06
CA GLU A 132 15.86 -13.08 8.62
C GLU A 132 15.39 -13.62 7.25
N SER A 133 14.13 -13.33 6.90
CA SER A 133 13.59 -13.60 5.57
C SER A 133 12.47 -12.64 5.22
N SER A 134 12.05 -12.64 3.96
CA SER A 134 10.95 -11.82 3.47
C SER A 134 10.11 -12.53 2.42
N ILE A 135 8.81 -12.27 2.42
CA ILE A 135 7.89 -12.67 1.35
C ILE A 135 7.35 -11.40 0.70
N ILE A 136 7.51 -11.30 -0.61
CA ILE A 136 7.00 -10.20 -1.42
C ILE A 136 5.83 -10.69 -2.25
N PHE A 137 4.69 -10.04 -2.11
CA PHE A 137 3.50 -10.22 -2.93
C PHE A 137 3.48 -9.13 -3.99
N LYS A 138 3.60 -9.52 -5.25
CA LYS A 138 3.41 -8.63 -6.40
C LYS A 138 2.03 -8.89 -6.99
N LEU A 139 1.11 -7.95 -6.78
CA LEU A 139 -0.31 -8.11 -7.11
C LEU A 139 -0.72 -7.05 -8.14
N HIS A 140 -1.24 -7.44 -9.30
CA HIS A 140 -1.71 -6.46 -10.28
C HIS A 140 -2.97 -5.74 -9.76
N HIS A 141 -3.02 -4.41 -9.91
CA HIS A 141 -4.09 -3.56 -9.37
C HIS A 141 -5.46 -3.81 -10.04
N ALA A 142 -5.50 -4.57 -11.14
CA ALA A 142 -6.76 -5.03 -11.74
C ALA A 142 -7.50 -6.08 -10.89
N LEU A 143 -6.78 -6.82 -10.02
CA LEU A 143 -7.39 -7.83 -9.14
C LEU A 143 -8.31 -7.19 -8.08
N GLY A 144 -7.92 -6.02 -7.58
CA GLY A 144 -8.62 -5.23 -6.58
C GLY A 144 -7.84 -3.96 -6.26
N ASP A 145 -8.46 -3.04 -5.51
CA ASP A 145 -7.70 -1.92 -4.96
C ASP A 145 -6.82 -2.33 -3.77
N GLY A 146 -5.99 -1.40 -3.29
CA GLY A 146 -5.14 -1.62 -2.12
C GLY A 146 -5.92 -2.10 -0.90
N TYR A 147 -7.13 -1.62 -0.67
CA TYR A 147 -7.95 -2.06 0.46
C TYR A 147 -8.35 -3.55 0.31
N SER A 148 -8.86 -3.96 -0.86
CA SER A 148 -9.20 -5.36 -1.13
C SER A 148 -7.97 -6.27 -1.08
N LEU A 149 -6.86 -5.86 -1.71
CA LEU A 149 -5.65 -6.69 -1.79
C LEU A 149 -4.93 -6.81 -0.44
N MET A 150 -4.80 -5.72 0.33
CA MET A 150 -4.28 -5.80 1.70
C MET A 150 -5.21 -6.62 2.60
N GLY A 151 -6.53 -6.48 2.44
CA GLY A 151 -7.49 -7.33 3.14
C GLY A 151 -7.29 -8.82 2.87
N ALA A 152 -7.00 -9.20 1.61
CA ALA A 152 -6.66 -10.58 1.28
C ALA A 152 -5.34 -11.05 1.91
N LEU A 153 -4.32 -10.20 1.95
CA LEU A 153 -3.07 -10.53 2.64
C LEU A 153 -3.32 -10.71 4.14
N PHE A 154 -4.07 -9.82 4.79
CA PHE A 154 -4.42 -9.95 6.20
C PHE A 154 -5.25 -11.20 6.49
N SER A 155 -6.13 -11.61 5.58
CA SER A 155 -6.88 -12.88 5.70
C SER A 155 -6.00 -14.13 5.66
N CYS A 156 -4.77 -14.04 5.14
CA CYS A 156 -3.79 -15.13 5.22
C CYS A 156 -3.01 -15.15 6.54
N LEU A 157 -3.12 -14.09 7.34
CA LEU A 157 -2.33 -13.89 8.55
C LEU A 157 -3.16 -14.18 9.79
N GLN A 158 -2.46 -14.56 10.85
CA GLN A 158 -3.02 -14.82 12.16
C GLN A 158 -2.38 -13.89 13.18
N ARG A 159 -3.03 -13.72 14.33
CA ARG A 159 -2.39 -13.07 15.46
C ARG A 159 -1.21 -13.89 15.96
N ALA A 160 -0.11 -13.23 16.30
CA ALA A 160 1.07 -13.90 16.84
C ALA A 160 0.88 -14.35 18.31
N ASP A 161 0.04 -13.66 19.07
CA ASP A 161 -0.24 -13.95 20.47
C ASP A 161 -1.31 -15.05 20.67
N ASP A 162 -2.38 -15.01 19.89
CA ASP A 162 -3.44 -16.03 19.89
C ASP A 162 -4.00 -16.26 18.48
N PRO A 163 -3.52 -17.29 17.76
CA PRO A 163 -3.96 -17.61 16.40
C PRO A 163 -5.46 -17.94 16.25
N SER A 164 -6.16 -18.24 17.35
CA SER A 164 -7.60 -18.55 17.32
C SER A 164 -8.48 -17.31 17.22
N LEU A 165 -7.92 -16.13 17.51
CA LEU A 165 -8.62 -14.86 17.47
C LEU A 165 -8.42 -14.15 16.12
N PRO A 166 -9.45 -13.45 15.60
CA PRO A 166 -9.30 -12.67 14.39
C PRO A 166 -8.41 -11.43 14.64
N LEU A 167 -7.75 -10.97 13.58
CA LEU A 167 -7.07 -9.67 13.57
C LEU A 167 -8.08 -8.54 13.78
N THR A 168 -7.72 -7.54 14.58
CA THR A 168 -8.58 -6.38 14.82
C THR A 168 -7.98 -5.12 14.22
N PHE A 169 -8.85 -4.20 13.80
CA PHE A 169 -8.46 -2.97 13.13
C PHE A 169 -8.96 -1.77 13.94
N PRO A 170 -8.16 -0.70 14.05
CA PRO A 170 -8.58 0.53 14.71
C PRO A 170 -9.88 1.08 14.10
N SER A 171 -10.91 1.23 14.93
CA SER A 171 -12.13 1.96 14.55
C SER A 171 -11.90 3.46 14.63
N LEU A 172 -12.38 4.24 13.65
CA LEU A 172 -12.40 5.69 13.72
C LEU A 172 -13.46 6.14 14.75
N LYS A 173 -13.14 6.10 16.05
CA LYS A 173 -13.97 6.70 17.11
C LYS A 173 -13.41 8.07 17.50
N ASN A 174 -14.26 9.10 17.49
CA ASN A 174 -13.96 10.37 18.15
C ASN A 174 -13.94 10.11 19.68
N SER A 175 -12.77 10.20 20.32
CA SER A 175 -12.66 10.00 21.76
C SER A 175 -12.88 11.30 22.54
N SER A 176 -13.90 11.31 23.39
CA SER A 176 -14.05 12.26 24.50
C SER A 176 -13.32 11.72 25.75
N LYS A 177 -12.30 12.46 26.20
CA LYS A 177 -11.66 12.59 27.53
C LYS A 177 -11.77 11.45 28.57
N SER A 178 -10.63 11.14 29.21
CA SER A 178 -10.32 11.49 30.62
C SER A 178 -9.06 10.76 31.11
N SER A 179 -8.04 11.52 31.50
CA SER A 179 -6.79 10.99 32.08
C SER A 179 -6.89 10.86 33.59
N ASN A 180 -6.33 9.80 34.17
CA ASN A 180 -5.91 9.82 35.57
C ASN A 180 -4.51 9.19 35.71
N LYS A 181 -3.60 9.94 36.33
CA LYS A 181 -2.19 9.56 36.56
C LYS A 181 -2.05 8.82 37.88
N SER A 182 -1.08 7.89 37.96
CA SER A 182 -0.30 7.68 39.18
C SER A 182 1.04 7.00 38.87
N LEU A 183 2.09 7.46 39.57
CA LEU A 183 3.51 7.10 39.53
C LEU A 183 3.82 5.95 40.49
N PHE A 184 4.86 5.14 40.23
CA PHE A 184 5.81 4.67 41.26
C PHE A 184 7.14 4.12 40.68
N HIS A 185 8.13 3.95 41.55
CA HIS A 185 9.58 4.21 41.40
C HIS A 185 10.56 3.03 41.13
N ARG A 186 11.72 3.39 40.54
CA ARG A 186 13.16 2.96 40.74
C ARG A 186 13.60 1.48 40.71
N PHE A 187 14.57 1.13 39.83
CA PHE A 187 15.99 0.82 40.17
C PHE A 187 16.91 0.77 38.93
N SER A 188 18.23 0.95 39.14
CA SER A 188 19.26 1.25 38.13
C SER A 188 20.32 0.13 37.96
N TRP A 189 20.44 -0.34 36.70
CA TRP A 189 21.61 -0.59 35.84
C TRP A 189 22.81 -1.48 36.26
N ILE A 190 23.05 -2.61 35.55
CA ILE A 190 24.27 -2.94 34.74
C ILE A 190 23.94 -3.94 33.59
N THR A 191 24.50 -3.68 32.38
CA THR A 191 24.71 -4.46 31.12
C THR A 191 23.96 -3.94 29.87
N SER A 192 24.65 -3.12 29.07
CA SER A 192 24.13 -2.18 28.06
C SER A 192 24.00 -2.71 26.62
N THR A 193 23.62 -3.97 26.39
CA THR A 193 23.23 -4.40 25.03
C THR A 193 22.09 -5.42 25.06
N ALA A 194 22.20 -6.46 25.90
CA ALA A 194 21.08 -7.35 26.17
C ALA A 194 19.91 -6.62 26.86
N TYR A 195 20.21 -5.63 27.73
CA TYR A 195 19.18 -4.78 28.32
C TYR A 195 18.46 -3.94 27.27
N HIS A 196 19.17 -3.35 26.29
CA HIS A 196 18.50 -2.56 25.26
C HIS A 196 17.62 -3.45 24.38
N THR A 197 18.06 -4.65 24.01
CA THR A 197 17.20 -5.58 23.26
C THR A 197 16.01 -6.08 24.08
N LEU A 198 16.19 -6.45 25.36
CA LEU A 198 15.09 -6.92 26.21
C LEU A 198 14.14 -5.80 26.65
N VAL A 199 14.65 -4.59 26.81
CA VAL A 199 13.84 -3.39 27.03
C VAL A 199 13.14 -2.99 25.75
N ASP A 200 13.77 -3.05 24.59
CA ASP A 200 13.13 -2.72 23.31
C ASP A 200 12.09 -3.79 22.94
N LEU A 201 12.36 -5.07 23.19
CA LEU A 201 11.42 -6.16 23.02
C LEU A 201 10.28 -6.03 24.03
N GLY A 202 10.59 -5.81 25.31
CA GLY A 202 9.61 -5.61 26.38
C GLY A 202 8.78 -4.33 26.19
N TRP A 203 9.38 -3.25 25.72
CA TRP A 203 8.74 -1.99 25.37
C TRP A 203 7.88 -2.13 24.12
N SER A 204 8.34 -2.87 23.11
CA SER A 204 7.55 -3.18 21.91
C SER A 204 6.33 -4.03 22.26
N ILE A 205 6.49 -5.02 23.15
CA ILE A 205 5.40 -5.86 23.67
C ILE A 205 4.45 -5.03 24.56
N LEU A 206 4.97 -4.15 25.42
CA LEU A 206 4.14 -3.28 26.28
C LEU A 206 3.38 -2.20 25.48
N LYS A 207 4.00 -1.65 24.43
CA LYS A 207 3.39 -0.70 23.49
C LYS A 207 2.33 -1.38 22.61
N SER A 208 2.55 -2.63 22.20
CA SER A 208 1.59 -3.37 21.37
C SER A 208 0.34 -3.82 22.13
N SER A 209 0.44 -4.01 23.45
CA SER A 209 -0.63 -4.63 24.24
C SER A 209 -1.33 -3.72 25.27
N VAL A 210 -0.69 -2.66 25.79
CA VAL A 210 -1.26 -1.90 26.93
C VAL A 210 -1.01 -0.39 26.88
N ILE A 211 0.14 0.08 26.39
CA ILE A 211 0.50 1.51 26.46
C ILE A 211 0.12 2.23 25.17
N GLN A 212 -0.97 3.00 25.25
CA GLN A 212 -1.32 3.97 24.23
C GLN A 212 -0.31 5.12 24.27
N ASP A 213 0.39 5.43 23.16
CA ASP A 213 1.20 6.67 23.06
C ASP A 213 0.35 7.86 23.51
N ASP A 214 0.96 8.83 24.18
CA ASP A 214 0.31 10.07 24.63
C ASP A 214 -0.54 10.69 23.51
N GLU A 215 -1.56 11.47 23.89
CA GLU A 215 -2.27 12.32 22.93
C GLU A 215 -1.33 13.40 22.38
N THR A 216 -0.56 13.02 21.38
CA THR A 216 0.24 13.92 20.55
C THR A 216 -0.68 14.71 19.63
N PRO A 217 -0.27 15.88 19.11
CA PRO A 217 -1.01 16.59 18.06
C PRO A 217 -1.35 15.73 16.82
N ILE A 218 -0.65 14.60 16.62
CA ILE A 218 -0.92 13.61 15.57
C ILE A 218 -2.14 12.75 15.92
N ARG A 219 -2.34 12.41 17.21
CA ARG A 219 -3.42 11.54 17.71
C ARG A 219 -4.60 12.29 18.34
N SER A 220 -4.38 13.51 18.83
CA SER A 220 -5.40 14.32 19.52
C SER A 220 -6.50 14.85 18.61
N GLY A 221 -6.40 14.54 17.30
CA GLY A 221 -7.48 14.77 16.35
C GLY A 221 -7.92 16.23 16.36
N VAL A 222 -7.00 17.16 16.08
CA VAL A 222 -7.35 18.55 15.80
C VAL A 222 -8.30 18.53 14.59
N GLU A 223 -9.60 18.45 14.87
CA GLU A 223 -10.75 18.36 13.96
C GLU A 223 -10.59 17.56 12.63
N GLY A 224 -9.88 16.42 12.64
CA GLY A 224 -10.01 15.38 11.62
C GLY A 224 -9.03 14.21 11.69
N THR A 225 -8.83 13.49 10.57
CA THR A 225 -8.25 12.13 10.61
C THR A 225 -6.72 12.13 10.72
N ILE A 226 -6.16 11.17 11.45
CA ILE A 226 -4.69 10.97 11.59
C ILE A 226 -4.01 10.97 10.21
N ASN A 227 -4.65 10.37 9.20
CA ASN A 227 -4.14 10.27 7.84
C ASN A 227 -3.97 11.65 7.17
N ASP A 228 -4.87 12.59 7.46
CA ASP A 228 -4.80 13.95 6.91
C ASP A 228 -3.68 14.76 7.57
N VAL A 229 -3.47 14.56 8.87
CA VAL A 229 -2.35 15.16 9.62
C VAL A 229 -1.00 14.63 9.11
N ILE A 230 -0.87 13.31 8.94
CA ILE A 230 0.34 12.69 8.35
C ILE A 230 0.61 13.23 6.95
N THR A 231 -0.43 13.41 6.13
CA THR A 231 -0.30 14.02 4.79
C THR A 231 0.25 15.45 4.87
N GLY A 232 -0.23 16.25 5.84
CA GLY A 232 0.32 17.58 6.11
C GLY A 232 1.79 17.58 6.51
N ILE A 233 2.20 16.64 7.35
CA ILE A 233 3.61 16.46 7.76
C ILE A 233 4.48 16.11 6.55
N ILE A 234 4.02 15.19 5.69
CA ILE A 234 4.73 14.82 4.45
C ILE A 234 4.86 16.04 3.54
N PHE A 235 3.82 16.84 3.37
CA PHE A 235 3.87 18.07 2.57
C PHE A 235 4.86 19.09 3.13
N TYR A 236 4.86 19.27 4.45
CA TYR A 236 5.79 20.18 5.11
C TYR A 236 7.24 19.72 4.93
N GLY A 237 7.52 18.44 5.18
CA GLY A 237 8.83 17.82 4.94
C GLY A 237 9.27 17.92 3.48
N THR A 238 8.35 17.71 2.54
CA THR A 238 8.60 17.91 1.10
C THR A 238 9.01 19.35 0.80
N ARG A 239 8.36 20.34 1.42
CA ARG A 239 8.72 21.75 1.24
C ARG A 239 10.08 22.11 1.84
N LEU A 240 10.42 21.56 3.00
CA LEU A 240 11.74 21.73 3.59
C LEU A 240 12.82 21.12 2.69
N TYR A 241 12.59 19.92 2.15
CA TYR A 241 13.48 19.30 1.17
C TYR A 241 13.64 20.17 -0.08
N MET A 242 12.54 20.64 -0.68
CA MET A 242 12.58 21.50 -1.87
C MET A 242 13.38 22.79 -1.60
N GLN A 243 13.17 23.43 -0.46
CA GLN A 243 13.93 24.62 -0.05
C GLN A 243 15.42 24.32 0.12
N GLY A 244 15.75 23.18 0.75
CA GLY A 244 17.14 22.76 0.95
C GLY A 244 17.86 22.41 -0.35
N ALA A 245 17.15 21.81 -1.32
CA ALA A 245 17.69 21.51 -2.64
C ALA A 245 17.85 22.77 -3.51
N ASN A 246 16.87 23.66 -3.51
CA ASN A 246 16.92 24.96 -4.16
C ASN A 246 15.94 25.92 -3.48
N TYR A 247 16.45 27.03 -2.95
CA TYR A 247 15.66 28.00 -2.20
C TYR A 247 14.40 28.47 -2.95
N GLU A 248 14.47 28.70 -4.25
CA GLU A 248 13.32 29.15 -5.06
C GLU A 248 12.23 28.08 -5.19
N SER A 249 12.60 26.80 -5.08
CA SER A 249 11.66 25.67 -5.18
C SER A 249 10.68 25.60 -4.00
N ARG A 250 10.95 26.29 -2.88
CA ARG A 250 10.00 26.39 -1.75
C ARG A 250 8.64 26.97 -2.14
N ALA A 251 8.62 27.77 -3.21
CA ALA A 251 7.44 28.45 -3.74
C ALA A 251 6.93 27.87 -5.07
N ALA A 252 7.58 26.82 -5.59
CA ALA A 252 7.18 26.17 -6.83
C ALA A 252 5.80 25.52 -6.70
N THR A 253 5.06 25.48 -7.81
CA THR A 253 3.76 24.80 -7.88
C THR A 253 3.99 23.30 -7.82
N SER A 254 3.43 22.67 -6.80
CA SER A 254 3.52 21.22 -6.59
C SER A 254 2.14 20.70 -6.23
N THR A 255 1.76 19.55 -6.78
CA THR A 255 0.45 18.93 -6.56
C THR A 255 0.66 17.48 -6.16
N ALA A 256 0.03 17.08 -5.07
CA ALA A 256 -0.05 15.70 -4.66
C ALA A 256 -1.35 15.07 -5.14
N LEU A 257 -1.27 13.81 -5.56
CA LEU A 257 -2.42 12.97 -5.84
C LEU A 257 -2.71 12.13 -4.60
N VAL A 258 -3.78 12.47 -3.87
CA VAL A 258 -4.19 11.73 -2.67
C VAL A 258 -5.22 10.69 -3.06
N LEU A 259 -4.91 9.40 -2.88
CA LEU A 259 -5.82 8.30 -3.16
C LEU A 259 -6.80 8.10 -1.99
N LEU A 260 -8.06 7.86 -2.34
CA LEU A 260 -9.15 7.68 -1.39
C LEU A 260 -9.85 6.34 -1.64
N ASN A 261 -10.11 5.60 -0.58
CA ASN A 261 -11.09 4.51 -0.61
C ASN A 261 -12.50 5.13 -0.64
N THR A 262 -13.32 4.72 -1.60
CA THR A 262 -14.69 5.22 -1.76
C THR A 262 -15.73 4.35 -1.05
N ARG A 263 -15.31 3.29 -0.36
CA ARG A 263 -16.19 2.51 0.51
C ARG A 263 -16.59 3.38 1.72
N ASN A 264 -17.89 3.53 1.93
CA ASN A 264 -18.44 4.26 3.07
C ASN A 264 -18.51 3.33 4.29
N THR A 265 -17.37 3.07 4.93
CA THR A 265 -17.27 2.18 6.09
C THR A 265 -16.53 2.88 7.23
N GLU A 266 -17.20 3.08 8.35
CA GLU A 266 -16.61 3.67 9.58
C GLU A 266 -15.60 2.71 10.26
N SER A 267 -15.69 1.42 9.95
CA SER A 267 -14.81 0.34 10.41
C SER A 267 -14.23 -0.45 9.25
N TYR A 268 -13.19 -1.25 9.54
CA TYR A 268 -12.70 -2.25 8.60
C TYR A 268 -13.82 -3.24 8.24
N GLN A 269 -14.00 -3.45 6.94
CA GLN A 269 -14.81 -4.49 6.31
C GLN A 269 -13.90 -5.65 5.89
N SER A 270 -14.22 -6.87 6.33
CA SER A 270 -13.45 -8.08 6.03
C SER A 270 -13.63 -8.54 4.58
N VAL A 271 -12.79 -9.48 4.11
CA VAL A 271 -12.94 -10.03 2.75
C VAL A 271 -14.26 -10.78 2.60
N ASP A 272 -14.67 -11.57 3.59
CA ASP A 272 -15.96 -12.28 3.55
C ASP A 272 -17.14 -11.30 3.43
N ASP A 273 -17.08 -10.18 4.16
CA ASP A 273 -18.07 -9.11 4.04
C ASP A 273 -18.07 -8.44 2.66
N MET A 274 -16.90 -8.35 2.00
CA MET A 274 -16.77 -7.79 0.65
C MET A 274 -17.28 -8.74 -0.44
N LEU A 275 -17.31 -10.05 -0.20
CA LEU A 275 -17.76 -11.06 -1.15
C LEU A 275 -19.24 -11.40 -1.01
N ASN A 276 -19.86 -10.95 0.07
CA ASN A 276 -21.31 -11.06 0.24
C ASN A 276 -22.06 -10.32 -0.89
N ALA A 277 -23.06 -10.96 -1.49
CA ALA A 277 -23.86 -10.38 -2.57
C ALA A 277 -24.57 -9.07 -2.20
N LYS A 278 -24.82 -8.82 -0.91
CA LYS A 278 -25.45 -7.60 -0.38
C LYS A 278 -24.44 -6.60 0.21
N ALA A 279 -23.14 -6.78 -0.04
CA ALA A 279 -22.10 -5.91 0.48
C ALA A 279 -22.27 -4.46 0.02
N LYS A 280 -22.25 -3.52 0.96
CA LYS A 280 -22.23 -2.06 0.65
C LYS A 280 -20.93 -1.62 -0.01
N GLY A 281 -19.82 -2.31 0.29
CA GLY A 281 -18.52 -2.12 -0.33
C GLY A 281 -17.99 -3.45 -0.89
N PRO A 282 -18.43 -3.90 -2.08
CA PRO A 282 -18.02 -5.20 -2.59
C PRO A 282 -16.54 -5.22 -2.99
N TRP A 283 -15.99 -6.42 -3.13
CA TRP A 283 -14.61 -6.65 -3.59
C TRP A 283 -14.36 -5.98 -4.95
N GLY A 284 -13.18 -5.37 -5.11
CA GLY A 284 -12.72 -4.81 -6.37
C GLY A 284 -12.12 -3.42 -6.21
N ASN A 285 -12.13 -2.64 -7.29
CA ASN A 285 -11.55 -1.30 -7.30
C ASN A 285 -12.60 -0.26 -6.90
N ARG A 286 -12.49 0.25 -5.67
CA ARG A 286 -13.31 1.32 -5.09
C ARG A 286 -12.39 2.42 -4.60
N ILE A 287 -11.62 2.96 -5.55
CA ILE A 287 -10.71 4.07 -5.30
C ILE A 287 -11.10 5.28 -6.14
N SER A 288 -10.81 6.45 -5.59
CA SER A 288 -10.82 7.72 -6.28
C SER A 288 -9.56 8.50 -5.88
N PHE A 289 -9.36 9.67 -6.46
CA PHE A 289 -8.20 10.50 -6.20
C PHE A 289 -8.57 11.97 -6.11
N LEU A 290 -7.79 12.71 -5.32
CA LEU A 290 -7.89 14.16 -5.20
C LEU A 290 -6.57 14.80 -5.60
N HIS A 291 -6.67 15.82 -6.46
CA HIS A 291 -5.57 16.75 -6.66
C HIS A 291 -5.53 17.73 -5.49
N VAL A 292 -4.48 17.63 -4.68
CA VAL A 292 -4.25 18.47 -3.51
C VAL A 292 -2.99 19.30 -3.76
N PRO A 293 -3.09 20.62 -3.93
CA PRO A 293 -1.91 21.45 -4.09
C PRO A 293 -1.10 21.42 -2.78
N ILE A 294 0.21 21.18 -2.86
CA ILE A 294 1.08 21.23 -1.70
C ILE A 294 1.26 22.72 -1.33
N PRO A 295 0.88 23.17 -0.12
CA PRO A 295 0.98 24.58 0.23
C PRO A 295 2.42 25.09 0.10
N LYS A 296 2.59 26.33 -0.37
CA LYS A 296 3.92 26.96 -0.53
C LYS A 296 4.48 27.34 0.85
N LEU A 297 5.79 27.22 1.01
CA LEU A 297 6.49 27.57 2.26
C LEU A 297 7.01 29.02 2.19
N ILE A 298 6.11 29.97 2.44
CA ILE A 298 6.37 31.42 2.36
C ILE A 298 5.74 32.11 3.58
N GLY A 299 6.38 33.18 4.08
CA GLY A 299 5.83 34.01 5.15
C GLY A 299 5.72 33.27 6.49
N ALA A 300 4.60 33.46 7.21
CA ALA A 300 4.35 32.86 8.52
C ALA A 300 4.47 31.32 8.54
N ARG A 301 4.20 30.66 7.41
CA ARG A 301 4.31 29.19 7.25
C ARG A 301 5.71 28.62 7.45
N VAL A 302 6.75 29.45 7.33
CA VAL A 302 8.13 29.04 7.62
C VAL A 302 8.32 28.82 9.13
N LEU A 303 7.59 29.58 9.95
CA LEU A 303 7.80 29.68 11.40
C LEU A 303 6.84 28.80 12.19
N ASP A 304 5.68 28.44 11.64
CA ASP A 304 4.69 27.57 12.30
C ASP A 304 4.33 26.31 11.48
N PRO A 305 4.98 25.17 11.79
CA PRO A 305 4.65 23.88 11.18
C PRO A 305 3.21 23.41 11.49
N LEU A 306 2.63 23.79 12.64
CA LEU A 306 1.28 23.37 13.01
C LEU A 306 0.23 24.08 12.16
N GLU A 307 0.42 25.38 11.89
CA GLU A 307 -0.45 26.12 10.97
C GLU A 307 -0.42 25.51 9.56
N PHE A 308 0.76 25.14 9.05
CA PHE A 308 0.89 24.50 7.75
C PHE A 308 0.12 23.17 7.66
N VAL A 309 0.27 22.32 8.68
CA VAL A 309 -0.41 21.02 8.75
C VAL A 309 -1.93 21.22 8.89
N TRP A 310 -2.37 22.17 9.70
CA TRP A 310 -3.77 22.52 9.89
C TRP A 310 -4.45 23.04 8.61
N GLU A 311 -3.78 23.92 7.85
CA GLU A 311 -4.27 24.37 6.55
C GLU A 311 -4.39 23.23 5.55
N THR A 312 -3.38 22.35 5.51
CA THR A 312 -3.37 21.17 4.63
C THR A 312 -4.54 20.25 4.97
N HIS A 313 -4.73 19.97 6.25
CA HIS A 313 -5.84 19.18 6.78
C HIS A 313 -7.19 19.73 6.34
N ASN A 314 -7.44 21.02 6.57
CA ASN A 314 -8.71 21.67 6.20
C ASN A 314 -8.95 21.68 4.69
N MET A 315 -7.90 21.83 3.89
CA MET A 315 -8.00 21.71 2.44
C MET A 315 -8.41 20.29 2.00
N ILE A 316 -7.78 19.25 2.55
CA ILE A 316 -8.12 17.85 2.23
C ILE A 316 -9.55 17.54 2.68
N LYS A 317 -9.93 17.92 3.90
CA LYS A 317 -11.28 17.77 4.45
C LYS A 317 -12.33 18.40 3.52
N ARG A 318 -12.14 19.64 3.09
CA ARG A 318 -13.03 20.32 2.14
C ARG A 318 -13.11 19.59 0.79
N LYS A 319 -11.98 19.11 0.26
CA LYS A 319 -11.97 18.37 -1.02
C LYS A 319 -12.66 17.01 -0.91
N LYS A 320 -12.50 16.28 0.20
CA LYS A 320 -13.21 15.02 0.48
C LYS A 320 -14.72 15.22 0.58
N GLN A 321 -15.16 16.33 1.18
CA GLN A 321 -16.58 16.67 1.33
C GLN A 321 -17.21 17.29 0.06
N SER A 322 -16.38 17.61 -0.93
CA SER A 322 -16.86 18.14 -2.21
C SER A 322 -17.44 17.04 -3.10
N LEU A 323 -18.23 17.45 -4.10
CA LEU A 323 -18.72 16.54 -5.14
C LEU A 323 -17.61 16.10 -6.13
N ALA A 324 -16.35 16.50 -5.94
CA ALA A 324 -15.26 16.15 -6.84
C ALA A 324 -15.07 14.63 -6.98
N VAL A 325 -15.19 13.88 -5.89
CA VAL A 325 -15.04 12.40 -5.90
C VAL A 325 -16.09 11.71 -6.77
N PRO A 326 -17.41 11.90 -6.56
CA PRO A 326 -18.43 11.28 -7.41
C PRO A 326 -18.41 11.83 -8.85
N LEU A 327 -18.14 13.12 -9.06
CA LEU A 327 -18.06 13.71 -10.40
C LEU A 327 -16.88 13.16 -11.20
N THR A 328 -15.72 12.92 -10.57
CA THR A 328 -14.57 12.32 -11.24
C THR A 328 -14.92 10.91 -11.76
N GLY A 329 -15.62 10.11 -10.94
CA GLY A 329 -16.09 8.79 -11.37
C GLY A 329 -17.03 8.86 -12.57
N MET A 330 -18.00 9.80 -12.54
CA MET A 330 -18.93 10.03 -13.65
C MET A 330 -18.20 10.47 -14.93
N LEU A 331 -17.25 11.39 -14.83
CA LEU A 331 -16.47 11.88 -15.97
C LEU A 331 -15.64 10.76 -16.62
N LEU A 332 -14.98 9.94 -15.81
CA LEU A 332 -14.20 8.79 -16.33
C LEU A 332 -15.10 7.75 -17.00
N ASP A 333 -16.32 7.53 -16.49
CA ASP A 333 -17.30 6.64 -17.13
C ASP A 333 -17.86 7.21 -18.44
N MET A 334 -18.15 8.51 -18.48
CA MET A 334 -18.56 9.17 -19.73
C MET A 334 -17.45 9.10 -20.78
N GLU A 335 -16.21 9.37 -20.38
CA GLU A 335 -15.07 9.34 -21.28
C GLU A 335 -14.78 7.93 -21.80
N SER A 336 -14.91 6.89 -20.96
CA SER A 336 -14.72 5.51 -21.41
C SER A 336 -15.75 5.10 -22.46
N ARG A 337 -17.01 5.55 -22.32
CA ARG A 337 -18.07 5.32 -23.32
C ARG A 337 -17.85 6.06 -24.63
N LEU A 338 -17.22 7.23 -24.60
CA LEU A 338 -17.01 8.08 -25.78
C LEU A 338 -15.70 7.78 -26.52
N LYS A 339 -14.61 7.54 -25.79
CA LYS A 339 -13.24 7.44 -26.32
C LYS A 339 -12.59 6.07 -26.10
N GLY A 340 -13.25 5.17 -25.36
CA GLY A 340 -12.72 3.85 -25.01
C GLY A 340 -11.80 3.85 -23.78
N TYR A 341 -11.54 2.65 -23.26
CA TYR A 341 -10.77 2.44 -22.03
C TYR A 341 -9.30 2.83 -22.15
N GLU A 342 -8.69 2.68 -23.32
CA GLU A 342 -7.29 3.05 -23.57
C GLU A 342 -7.06 4.56 -23.42
N ALA A 343 -8.00 5.38 -23.88
CA ALA A 343 -7.93 6.84 -23.75
C ALA A 343 -8.00 7.28 -22.29
N VAL A 344 -8.90 6.66 -21.52
CA VAL A 344 -9.00 6.90 -20.07
C VAL A 344 -7.74 6.44 -19.35
N ALA A 345 -7.16 5.30 -19.73
CA ALA A 345 -5.89 4.84 -19.18
C ALA A 345 -4.74 5.83 -19.44
N LYS A 346 -4.64 6.41 -20.66
CA LYS A 346 -3.68 7.48 -20.97
C LYS A 346 -3.90 8.73 -20.12
N GLN A 347 -5.15 9.12 -19.88
CA GLN A 347 -5.47 10.25 -19.01
C GLN A 347 -5.08 9.99 -17.55
N LEU A 348 -5.37 8.79 -17.04
CA LEU A 348 -5.00 8.39 -15.68
C LEU A 348 -3.48 8.28 -15.52
N HIS A 349 -2.79 7.73 -16.52
CA HIS A 349 -1.33 7.73 -16.59
C HIS A 349 -0.80 9.16 -16.47
N GLY A 350 -1.29 10.09 -17.31
CA GLY A 350 -0.89 11.49 -17.25
C GLY A 350 -1.23 12.17 -15.91
N THR A 351 -2.32 11.78 -15.26
CA THR A 351 -2.73 12.31 -13.95
C THR A 351 -1.74 11.91 -12.85
N VAL A 352 -1.40 10.62 -12.80
CA VAL A 352 -0.42 10.08 -11.87
C VAL A 352 0.96 10.71 -12.12
N TRP A 353 1.37 10.76 -13.39
CA TRP A 353 2.72 11.15 -13.77
C TRP A 353 2.99 12.66 -13.75
N LYS A 354 1.96 13.50 -13.97
CA LYS A 354 2.07 14.96 -13.86
C LYS A 354 1.96 15.47 -12.42
N SER A 355 1.55 14.61 -11.49
CA SER A 355 1.53 14.94 -10.07
C SER A 355 2.95 14.83 -9.49
N SER A 356 3.30 15.72 -8.56
CA SER A 356 4.62 15.73 -7.94
C SER A 356 4.85 14.54 -7.01
N THR A 357 3.76 14.01 -6.44
CA THR A 357 3.80 12.84 -5.55
C THR A 357 2.42 12.19 -5.49
N VAL A 358 2.38 10.89 -5.17
CA VAL A 358 1.15 10.13 -4.90
C VAL A 358 1.19 9.68 -3.45
N ILE A 359 0.11 9.96 -2.71
CA ILE A 359 -0.01 9.57 -1.31
C ILE A 359 -1.19 8.61 -1.17
N THR A 360 -0.89 7.46 -0.58
CA THR A 360 -1.85 6.40 -0.26
C THR A 360 -1.65 5.99 1.19
N ASN A 361 -2.74 5.61 1.86
CA ASN A 361 -2.69 5.14 3.23
C ASN A 361 -3.79 4.12 3.48
N LEU A 362 -3.46 3.06 4.22
CA LEU A 362 -4.37 2.01 4.64
C LEU A 362 -4.10 1.71 6.12
N ILE A 363 -5.18 1.61 6.89
CA ILE A 363 -5.11 1.19 8.29
C ILE A 363 -4.83 -0.31 8.31
N GLY A 364 -3.77 -0.70 9.02
CA GLY A 364 -3.41 -2.09 9.27
C GLY A 364 -4.01 -2.65 10.57
N PRO A 365 -3.79 -3.94 10.85
CA PRO A 365 -4.22 -4.58 12.09
C PRO A 365 -3.44 -4.02 13.30
N SER A 366 -4.03 -4.16 14.48
CA SER A 366 -3.49 -3.61 15.72
C SER A 366 -2.47 -4.54 16.38
N GLU A 367 -2.60 -5.84 16.15
CA GLU A 367 -1.78 -6.88 16.76
C GLU A 367 -0.57 -7.26 15.89
N GLN A 368 0.45 -7.84 16.54
CA GLN A 368 1.54 -8.50 15.81
C GLN A 368 0.99 -9.73 15.07
N MET A 369 1.40 -9.88 13.80
CA MET A 369 0.91 -10.93 12.91
C MET A 369 1.88 -12.09 12.84
N SER A 370 1.40 -13.25 12.42
CA SER A 370 2.19 -14.41 12.02
C SER A 370 1.61 -15.06 10.77
N LEU A 371 2.46 -15.72 9.98
CA LEU A 371 2.05 -16.56 8.86
C LEU A 371 2.53 -17.99 9.13
N ALA A 372 1.60 -18.93 9.33
CA ALA A 372 1.95 -20.32 9.62
C ALA A 372 2.99 -20.47 10.75
N ASN A 373 2.75 -19.80 11.88
CA ASN A 373 3.64 -19.72 13.04
C ASN A 373 5.00 -19.05 12.80
N HIS A 374 5.20 -18.37 11.66
CA HIS A 374 6.37 -17.51 11.44
C HIS A 374 5.99 -16.08 11.83
N PRO A 375 6.54 -15.51 12.92
CA PRO A 375 6.22 -14.15 13.35
C PRO A 375 6.62 -13.12 12.29
N VAL A 376 5.68 -12.24 11.95
CA VAL A 376 5.93 -11.09 11.08
C VAL A 376 6.54 -9.99 11.95
N LYS A 377 7.76 -9.59 11.58
CA LYS A 377 8.50 -8.49 12.20
C LYS A 377 8.13 -7.14 11.58
N GLY A 378 7.88 -7.13 10.27
CA GLY A 378 7.59 -5.92 9.51
C GLY A 378 6.60 -6.18 8.39
N PHE A 379 5.73 -5.21 8.13
CA PHE A 379 4.85 -5.21 6.98
C PHE A 379 4.80 -3.81 6.36
N TYR A 380 5.04 -3.73 5.06
CA TYR A 380 4.84 -2.51 4.29
C TYR A 380 4.38 -2.85 2.89
N PHE A 381 3.81 -1.85 2.23
CA PHE A 381 3.41 -1.98 0.85
C PHE A 381 3.74 -0.70 0.09
N THR A 382 3.88 -0.84 -1.22
CA THR A 382 4.04 0.29 -2.13
C THR A 382 3.29 0.04 -3.42
N LEU A 383 3.04 1.12 -4.17
CA LEU A 383 2.56 1.06 -5.53
C LEU A 383 3.77 1.10 -6.48
N ALA A 384 3.75 0.23 -7.46
CA ALA A 384 4.74 0.12 -8.51
C ALA A 384 4.05 0.07 -9.88
N GLY A 385 4.79 0.24 -10.97
CA GLY A 385 4.22 0.18 -12.30
C GLY A 385 5.17 0.74 -13.33
N GLU A 386 5.13 0.17 -14.53
CA GLU A 386 5.92 0.64 -15.64
C GLU A 386 5.28 1.92 -16.21
N PRO A 387 6.06 2.99 -16.39
CA PRO A 387 5.59 4.11 -17.18
C PRO A 387 5.80 3.75 -18.65
N GLY A 388 4.74 3.78 -19.45
CA GLY A 388 4.83 3.51 -20.89
C GLY A 388 5.81 4.42 -21.67
N ASP A 389 6.32 5.51 -21.07
CA ASP A 389 7.20 6.51 -21.72
C ASP A 389 8.37 7.04 -20.84
N PHE A 390 8.55 6.55 -19.60
CA PHE A 390 9.53 7.18 -18.69
C PHE A 390 10.98 6.87 -19.06
N ASN A 391 11.26 5.73 -19.70
CA ASN A 391 12.61 5.46 -20.17
C ASN A 391 13.05 6.49 -21.24
N ASP A 392 12.15 6.88 -22.15
CA ASP A 392 12.47 7.87 -23.19
C ASP A 392 12.53 9.31 -22.67
N GLU A 393 11.66 9.68 -21.72
CA GLU A 393 11.65 11.01 -21.10
C GLU A 393 12.84 11.17 -20.12
N LEU A 394 13.20 10.13 -19.37
CA LEU A 394 14.32 10.16 -18.43
C LEU A 394 15.66 10.07 -19.16
N HIS A 395 15.77 9.29 -20.26
CA HIS A 395 16.93 9.36 -21.14
C HIS A 395 17.08 10.74 -21.81
N ARG A 396 15.98 11.40 -22.20
CA ARG A 396 16.02 12.79 -22.71
C ARG A 396 16.46 13.79 -21.63
N ARG A 397 15.95 13.68 -20.41
CA ARG A 397 16.30 14.58 -19.29
C ARG A 397 17.72 14.35 -18.77
N VAL A 398 18.18 13.10 -18.68
CA VAL A 398 19.56 12.81 -18.26
C VAL A 398 20.57 13.29 -19.31
N LYS A 399 20.26 13.18 -20.61
CA LYS A 399 21.10 13.79 -21.66
C LYS A 399 21.19 15.31 -21.54
N SER A 400 20.07 15.99 -21.23
CA SER A 400 20.10 17.46 -21.06
C SER A 400 20.90 17.92 -19.84
N TYR A 401 21.05 17.08 -18.81
CA TYR A 401 21.91 17.40 -17.65
C TYR A 401 23.38 16.99 -17.82
N SER A 402 23.72 16.23 -18.86
CA SER A 402 25.10 15.87 -19.20
C SER A 402 25.73 16.77 -20.27
N GLU A 403 24.95 17.69 -20.82
CA GLU A 403 25.37 18.65 -21.87
C GLU A 403 25.50 20.10 -21.35
N ASP A 404 25.25 20.33 -20.06
CA ASP A 404 25.57 21.56 -19.31
C ASP A 404 26.66 21.26 -18.26
#